data_AF-A0A7Y6PIK1-F1
#
_entry.id   AF-A0A7Y6PIK1-F1
#
_cell.length_a   1.000
_cell.length_b   1.000
_cell.length_c   1.000
_cell.angle_alpha   90.00
_cell.angle_beta   90.00
_cell.angle_gamma   90.00
#
_symmetry.space_group_name_H-M   'P 1'
#
loop_
_entity.id
_entity.type
_entity.pdbx_description
1 polymer ?
#
loop_
_entity_poly.entity_id
_entity_poly.type
_entity_poly.pdbx_seq_one_letter_code
_entity_poly.pdbx_strand_id
1 'polypeptide(L)'
;NTIPFGDLSSVESIEVIKGPASILAGHSVMGGIINIIRKKPSERFTGNASISYGSWEQKEANVGFGGKLAGSVNYRANIYYANGDGYRMVNADRFSGMFAIGSQVGKKGYLDA
;
A
#
# COMPACT_ATOMS: atom_id res chain seq x y z
N ASN A 1 15.53 -7.50 6.88
CA ASN A 1 15.34 -6.09 6.52
C ASN A 1 14.13 -6.02 5.60
N THR A 2 12.94 -5.98 6.19
CA THR A 2 11.67 -6.14 5.48
C THR A 2 11.28 -4.79 4.87
N ILE A 3 10.90 -4.79 3.59
CA ILE A 3 10.35 -3.63 2.87
C ILE A 3 9.32 -2.90 3.77
N PRO A 4 9.41 -1.57 3.94
CA PRO A 4 8.82 -0.86 5.06
C PRO A 4 7.33 -0.64 4.80
N PHE A 5 6.50 -1.66 5.04
CA PHE A 5 5.07 -1.45 5.19
C PHE A 5 4.82 -1.11 6.66
N GLY A 6 5.16 0.13 7.03
CA GLY A 6 4.80 0.67 8.35
C GLY A 6 3.29 0.82 8.54
N ASP A 7 2.52 0.69 7.44
CA ASP A 7 1.08 0.83 7.40
C ASP A 7 0.47 0.12 6.16
N LEU A 8 -0.86 -0.02 6.13
CA LEU A 8 -1.61 -0.73 5.06
C LEU A 8 -2.48 0.20 4.19
N SER A 9 -2.36 1.52 4.32
CA SER A 9 -3.19 2.52 3.62
C SER A 9 -3.10 2.42 2.09
N SER A 10 -1.93 2.00 1.59
CA SER A 10 -1.64 1.79 0.16
C SER A 10 -1.85 0.34 -0.31
N VAL A 11 -2.21 -0.58 0.58
CA VAL A 11 -2.43 -1.99 0.26
C VAL A 11 -3.88 -2.20 -0.21
N GLU A 12 -4.03 -2.91 -1.32
CA GLU A 12 -5.32 -3.34 -1.87
C GLU A 12 -5.73 -4.68 -1.26
N SER A 13 -4.81 -5.65 -1.25
CA SER A 13 -5.05 -6.97 -0.67
C SER A 13 -3.75 -7.62 -0.20
N ILE A 14 -3.89 -8.54 0.76
CA ILE A 14 -2.83 -9.42 1.22
C ILE A 14 -3.29 -10.85 0.96
N GLU A 15 -2.53 -11.58 0.15
CA GLU A 15 -2.81 -12.96 -0.21
C GLU A 15 -1.80 -13.88 0.47
N VAL A 16 -2.29 -14.89 1.19
CA VAL A 16 -1.44 -15.86 1.88
C VAL A 16 -1.53 -17.20 1.18
N ILE A 17 -0.42 -17.59 0.54
CA ILE A 17 -0.29 -18.88 -0.15
C ILE A 17 0.41 -19.84 0.80
N LYS A 18 -0.33 -20.83 1.30
CA LYS A 18 0.19 -21.81 2.26
C LYS A 18 0.86 -22.98 1.53
N GLY A 19 2.02 -23.42 2.02
CA GLY A 19 2.73 -24.59 1.50
C GLY A 19 3.96 -24.26 0.63
N PRO A 20 4.65 -25.29 0.12
CA PRO A 20 5.85 -25.12 -0.69
C PRO A 20 5.52 -24.47 -2.03
N ALA A 21 5.83 -23.18 -2.14
CA ALA A 21 5.54 -22.37 -3.32
C ALA A 21 6.78 -22.15 -4.17
N SER A 22 7.49 -23.24 -4.49
CA SER A 22 8.79 -23.22 -5.20
C SER A 22 8.74 -22.58 -6.59
N ILE A 23 7.56 -22.56 -7.24
CA ILE A 23 7.36 -21.95 -8.57
C ILE A 23 7.22 -20.43 -8.48
N LEU A 24 6.64 -19.89 -7.39
CA LEU A 24 6.37 -18.46 -7.24
C LEU A 24 7.48 -17.71 -6.49
N ALA A 25 8.24 -18.39 -5.62
CA ALA A 25 9.29 -17.77 -4.81
C ALA A 25 10.69 -18.41 -4.95
N GLY A 26 10.87 -19.36 -5.88
CA GLY A 26 12.15 -20.05 -6.08
C GLY A 26 12.44 -21.12 -5.03
N HIS A 27 13.66 -21.67 -5.07
CA HIS A 27 14.12 -22.70 -4.13
C HIS A 27 14.12 -22.16 -2.70
N SER A 28 13.36 -22.81 -1.80
CA SER A 28 13.35 -22.65 -0.33
C SER A 28 12.34 -21.68 0.30
N VAL A 29 11.04 -21.82 -0.04
CA VAL A 29 9.95 -21.28 0.79
C VAL A 29 9.14 -22.43 1.40
N MET A 30 9.55 -22.91 2.58
CA MET A 30 8.90 -24.02 3.30
C MET A 30 7.66 -23.58 4.10
N GLY A 31 7.47 -22.27 4.36
CA GLY A 31 6.39 -21.73 5.19
C GLY A 31 5.20 -21.12 4.44
N GLY A 32 5.28 -20.99 3.11
CA GLY A 32 4.32 -20.25 2.29
C GLY A 32 4.75 -18.82 1.93
N ILE A 33 4.02 -18.18 1.03
CA ILE A 33 4.28 -16.83 0.51
C ILE A 33 3.19 -15.87 1.00
N ILE A 34 3.58 -14.67 1.42
CA ILE A 34 2.69 -13.54 1.61
C ILE A 34 2.88 -12.61 0.40
N ASN A 35 1.84 -12.46 -0.40
CA ASN A 35 1.80 -11.53 -1.52
C ASN A 35 1.03 -10.28 -1.10
N ILE A 36 1.66 -9.11 -1.21
CA ILE A 36 1.04 -7.83 -0.86
C ILE A 36 0.79 -7.08 -2.16
N ILE A 37 -0.50 -6.88 -2.48
CA ILE A 37 -0.91 -6.17 -3.68
C ILE A 37 -1.20 -4.72 -3.31
N ARG A 38 -0.56 -3.79 -4.01
CA ARG A 38 -0.75 -2.34 -3.83
C ARG A 38 -1.90 -1.83 -4.69
N LYS A 39 -2.56 -0.77 -4.22
CA LYS A 39 -3.61 -0.08 -4.98
C LYS A 39 -3.05 0.53 -6.25
N LYS A 40 -3.73 0.34 -7.38
CA LYS A 40 -3.26 0.77 -8.70
C LYS A 40 -3.75 2.15 -9.14
N PRO A 41 -3.00 2.85 -10.02
CA PRO A 41 -3.52 3.99 -10.77
C PRO A 41 -4.74 3.60 -11.61
N SER A 42 -5.73 4.49 -11.65
CA SER A 42 -7.01 4.28 -12.35
C SER A 42 -7.37 5.53 -13.12
N GLU A 43 -8.02 5.40 -14.27
CA GLU A 43 -8.52 6.56 -15.02
C GLU A 43 -9.61 7.32 -14.24
N ARG A 44 -10.49 6.57 -13.55
CA ARG A 44 -11.53 7.17 -12.72
C ARG A 44 -10.89 7.82 -11.50
N PHE A 45 -11.39 9.01 -11.17
CA PHE A 45 -11.01 9.67 -9.93
C PHE A 45 -11.43 8.82 -8.74
N THR A 46 -10.48 8.57 -7.84
CA THR A 46 -10.70 7.89 -6.57
C THR A 46 -10.04 8.69 -5.46
N GLY A 47 -10.67 8.76 -4.30
CA GLY A 47 -10.15 9.46 -3.14
C GLY A 47 -10.62 8.78 -1.87
N ASN A 48 -9.74 8.74 -0.87
CA ASN A 48 -10.05 8.28 0.48
C ASN A 48 -9.30 9.14 1.48
N ALA A 49 -9.95 9.44 2.61
CA ALA A 49 -9.31 10.07 3.74
C ALA A 49 -9.83 9.43 5.02
N SER A 50 -8.95 9.25 6.01
CA SER A 50 -9.32 8.76 7.33
C SER A 50 -8.46 9.42 8.39
N ILE A 51 -9.06 9.76 9.52
CA ILE A 51 -8.39 10.24 10.72
C ILE A 51 -8.88 9.37 11.87
N SER A 52 -7.98 8.94 12.75
CA SER A 52 -8.32 8.19 13.95
C SER A 52 -7.61 8.75 15.17
N TYR A 53 -8.25 8.61 16.32
CA TYR A 53 -7.69 8.93 17.63
C TYR A 53 -8.08 7.83 18.62
N GLY A 54 -7.14 7.40 19.46
CA GLY A 54 -7.35 6.28 20.36
C GLY A 54 -6.50 6.33 21.63
N SER A 55 -6.46 5.20 22.32
CA SER A 55 -5.70 5.02 23.56
C SER A 55 -4.20 5.29 23.35
N TRP A 56 -3.50 5.68 24.42
CA TRP A 56 -2.06 6.04 24.41
C TRP A 56 -1.71 7.16 23.43
N GLU A 57 -2.61 8.14 23.33
CA GLU A 57 -2.51 9.29 22.42
C GLU A 57 -2.31 8.90 20.94
N GLN A 58 -2.68 7.68 20.54
CA GLN A 58 -2.54 7.25 19.16
C GLN A 58 -3.39 8.13 18.23
N LYS A 59 -2.73 8.85 17.34
CA LYS A 59 -3.31 9.71 16.30
C LYS A 59 -2.86 9.16 14.96
N GLU A 60 -3.79 8.93 14.05
CA GLU A 60 -3.46 8.52 12.68
C GLU A 60 -4.21 9.39 11.67
N ALA A 61 -3.55 9.68 10.55
CA ALA A 61 -4.10 10.40 9.43
C ALA A 61 -3.66 9.74 8.13
N ASN A 62 -4.60 9.57 7.22
CA ASN A 62 -4.37 8.95 5.92
C ASN A 62 -5.14 9.73 4.86
N VAL A 63 -4.46 10.03 3.76
CA VAL A 63 -5.07 10.64 2.58
C VAL A 63 -4.55 9.92 1.35
N GLY A 64 -5.45 9.47 0.50
CA GLY A 64 -5.12 8.85 -0.79
C GLY A 64 -6.00 9.40 -1.88
N PHE A 65 -5.43 9.60 -3.05
CA PHE A 65 -6.14 10.07 -4.22
C PHE A 65 -5.46 9.56 -5.50
N GLY A 66 -6.23 9.46 -6.57
CA GLY A 66 -5.73 9.02 -7.85
C GLY A 66 -6.74 9.24 -8.94
N GLY A 67 -6.29 9.20 -10.18
CA GLY A 67 -7.13 9.46 -11.33
C GLY A 67 -6.29 9.58 -12.59
N LYS A 68 -6.91 10.09 -13.65
CA LYS A 68 -6.24 10.44 -14.89
C LYS A 68 -5.31 11.65 -14.69
N LEU A 69 -4.04 11.52 -15.09
CA LEU A 69 -3.07 12.61 -15.08
C LEU A 69 -3.12 13.38 -16.41
N ALA A 70 -2.85 12.68 -17.52
CA ALA A 70 -2.87 13.23 -18.87
C ALA A 70 -2.92 12.12 -19.93
N GLY A 71 -3.71 12.29 -21.00
CA GLY A 71 -3.76 11.29 -22.08
C GLY A 71 -4.20 9.91 -21.57
N SER A 72 -3.37 8.87 -21.75
CA SER A 72 -3.59 7.52 -21.19
C SER A 72 -2.93 7.30 -19.83
N VAL A 73 -2.24 8.32 -19.30
CA VAL A 73 -1.49 8.26 -18.05
C VAL A 73 -2.42 8.52 -16.87
N ASN A 74 -2.36 7.62 -15.90
CA ASN A 74 -3.08 7.62 -14.65
C ASN A 74 -2.08 7.72 -13.49
N TYR A 75 -2.52 8.24 -12.35
CA TYR A 75 -1.71 8.35 -11.16
C TYR A 75 -2.46 7.89 -9.92
N ARG A 76 -1.70 7.54 -8.88
CA ARG A 76 -2.19 7.36 -7.51
C ARG A 76 -1.13 7.86 -6.53
N ALA A 77 -1.58 8.58 -5.52
CA ALA A 77 -0.79 9.05 -4.41
C ALA A 77 -1.47 8.68 -3.10
N ASN A 78 -0.68 8.40 -2.08
CA ASN A 78 -1.18 8.15 -0.74
C ASN A 78 -0.14 8.57 0.30
N ILE A 79 -0.61 9.19 1.37
CA ILE A 79 0.19 9.67 2.48
C ILE A 79 -0.47 9.18 3.76
N TYR A 80 0.34 8.61 4.64
CA TYR A 80 -0.05 8.13 5.96
C TYR A 80 0.89 8.68 7.02
N TYR A 81 0.31 9.09 8.13
CA TYR A 81 1.00 9.56 9.31
C TYR A 81 0.37 8.94 10.55
N ALA A 82 1.18 8.47 11.49
CA ALA A 82 0.75 8.02 12.80
C ALA A 82 1.75 8.41 13.89
N ASN A 83 1.24 8.74 15.07
CA ASN A 83 2.01 9.11 16.24
C ASN A 83 1.31 8.58 17.51
N GLY A 84 2.10 8.30 18.54
CA GLY A 84 1.63 8.09 19.90
C GLY A 84 2.56 7.20 20.72
N ASP A 85 2.27 7.10 22.02
CA ASP A 85 3.16 6.52 23.04
C ASP A 85 3.12 4.98 23.05
N GLY A 86 2.02 4.40 22.58
CA GLY A 86 1.75 2.97 22.65
C GLY A 86 1.70 2.40 24.08
N TYR A 87 1.34 1.13 24.20
CA TYR A 87 1.21 0.46 25.51
C TYR A 87 2.54 0.38 26.28
N ARG A 88 3.66 0.26 25.57
CA ARG A 88 5.00 0.13 26.17
C ARG A 88 5.70 1.49 26.38
N MET A 89 4.99 2.61 26.19
CA MET A 89 5.53 3.97 26.28
C MET A 89 6.75 4.16 25.35
N VAL A 90 6.72 3.48 24.20
CA VAL A 90 7.72 3.62 23.15
C VAL A 90 7.05 4.42 22.05
N ASN A 91 7.41 5.70 21.99
CA ASN A 91 6.93 6.59 20.94
C ASN A 91 7.29 6.02 19.57
N ALA A 92 6.26 5.82 18.74
CA ALA A 92 6.40 5.25 17.41
C ALA A 92 5.77 6.20 16.40
N ASP A 93 6.56 7.19 15.97
CA ASP A 93 6.18 8.05 14.85
C ASP A 93 6.38 7.28 13.54
N ARG A 94 5.33 7.24 12.72
CA ARG A 94 5.34 6.58 11.43
C ARG A 94 4.86 7.56 10.38
N PHE A 95 5.66 7.69 9.34
CA PHE A 95 5.28 8.38 8.12
C PHE A 95 5.51 7.45 6.94
N SER A 96 4.54 7.39 6.04
CA SER A 96 4.57 6.55 4.85
C SER A 96 3.96 7.32 3.69
N GLY A 97 4.58 7.19 2.53
CA GLY A 97 4.14 7.83 1.30
C GLY A 97 4.30 6.87 0.14
N MET A 98 3.25 6.77 -0.68
CA MET A 98 3.27 6.03 -1.92
C MET A 98 2.88 6.96 -3.07
N PHE A 99 3.59 6.82 -4.18
CA PHE A 99 3.22 7.39 -5.46
C PHE A 99 3.38 6.31 -6.53
N ALA A 100 2.44 6.26 -7.47
CA ALA A 100 2.44 5.33 -8.59
C ALA A 100 1.88 6.03 -9.84
N ILE A 101 2.46 5.72 -11.00
CA ILE A 101 1.98 6.15 -12.31
C ILE A 101 1.78 4.90 -13.17
N GLY A 102 0.73 4.89 -13.97
CA GLY A 102 0.48 3.82 -14.92
C GLY A 102 -0.10 4.37 -16.21
N SER A 103 0.10 3.66 -17.32
CA SER A 103 -0.56 3.97 -18.59
C SER A 103 -1.25 2.74 -19.14
N GLN A 104 -2.48 2.91 -19.61
CA GLN A 104 -3.16 1.87 -20.38
C GLN A 104 -2.67 1.93 -21.83
N VAL A 105 -2.05 0.84 -22.30
CA VAL A 105 -1.65 0.67 -23.70
C VAL A 105 -2.62 -0.33 -24.34
N GLY A 106 -3.64 0.19 -25.03
CA GLY A 106 -4.66 -0.59 -25.74
C GLY A 106 -5.70 -1.27 -24.84
N LYS A 107 -6.70 -1.94 -25.44
CA LYS A 107 -7.86 -2.53 -24.72
C LYS A 107 -7.51 -3.68 -23.74
N LYS A 108 -6.25 -4.08 -23.60
CA LYS A 108 -5.81 -5.23 -22.76
C LYS A 108 -4.43 -5.10 -22.06
N GLY A 109 -3.67 -4.02 -22.24
CA GLY A 109 -2.31 -3.89 -21.66
C GLY A 109 -2.22 -2.80 -20.60
N TYR A 110 -1.91 -3.15 -19.36
CA TYR A 110 -1.55 -2.20 -18.29
C TYR A 110 -0.05 -2.27 -18.02
N LEU A 111 0.61 -1.12 -18.02
CA LEU A 111 2.00 -0.97 -17.60
C LEU A 111 2.02 -0.03 -16.38
N ASP A 112 2.42 -0.58 -15.23
CA ASP A 112 2.54 0.13 -13.96
C ASP A 112 4.05 0.26 -13.63
N ALA A 113 4.50 1.45 -13.21
CA ALA A 113 5.87 1.72 -12.76
C ALA A 113 5.88 2.34 -11.36
#